data_AF-A0A1I2R078-F1
#
_entry.id   AF-A0A1I2R078-F1
#
_cell.length_a   1.000
_cell.length_b   1.000
_cell.length_c   1.000
_cell.angle_alpha   90.00
_cell.angle_beta   90.00
_cell.angle_gamma   90.00
#
_symmetry.space_group_name_H-M   'P 1'
#
loop_
_entity.id
_entity.type
_entity.pdbx_description
1 polymer ?
#
loop_
_entity_poly.entity_id
_entity_poly.type
_entity_poly.pdbx_seq_one_letter_code
_entity_poly.pdbx_strand_id
1 'polypeptide(L)'
;MNNGTESNPLVDAEFFWYSLIEGDQIVLDADYFEDGIKVLHKNKAYEVLAKTEQSISNIAFIVQSDITEQLISVHPFLVENYLISPVKYRHN
;
A
#
# COMPACT_ATOMS: atom_id res chain seq x y z
N MET A 1 19.14 22.77 17.57
CA MET A 1 17.69 22.86 17.29
C MET A 1 17.34 21.66 16.44
N ASN A 2 16.62 20.69 16.99
CA ASN A 2 16.20 19.51 16.26
C ASN A 2 15.01 19.90 15.38
N ASN A 3 15.24 20.06 14.08
CA ASN A 3 14.14 20.13 13.11
C ASN A 3 13.63 18.69 12.91
N GLY A 4 12.79 18.22 13.83
CA GLY A 4 11.96 17.06 13.54
C GLY A 4 11.01 17.47 12.43
N THR A 5 11.26 17.02 11.20
CA THR A 5 10.23 17.00 10.17
C THR A 5 9.15 16.08 10.67
N GLU A 6 8.09 16.67 11.23
CA GLU A 6 6.87 15.92 11.54
C GLU A 6 6.36 15.35 10.22
N SER A 7 6.41 14.03 10.08
CA SER A 7 5.75 13.34 8.98
C SER A 7 4.26 13.68 9.04
N ASN A 8 3.69 14.12 7.92
CA ASN A 8 2.26 14.35 7.81
C ASN A 8 1.65 13.11 7.14
N PRO A 9 0.99 12.22 7.89
CA PRO A 9 0.51 10.96 7.35
C PRO A 9 -0.48 11.11 6.18
N LEU A 10 -1.17 12.26 6.09
CA LEU A 10 -2.05 12.56 4.96
C LEU A 10 -1.25 12.86 3.68
N VAL A 11 -0.15 13.60 3.80
CA VAL A 11 0.75 13.90 2.68
C VAL A 11 1.46 12.64 2.22
N ASP A 12 1.88 11.79 3.16
CA ASP A 12 2.54 10.52 2.84
C ASP A 12 1.56 9.56 2.13
N ALA A 13 0.32 9.45 2.62
CA ALA A 13 -0.73 8.66 1.97
C ALA A 13 -1.03 9.14 0.54
N GLU A 14 -1.14 10.46 0.35
CA GLU A 14 -1.34 11.06 -0.97
C GLU A 14 -0.14 10.77 -1.90
N PHE A 15 1.08 10.92 -1.40
CA PHE A 15 2.30 10.59 -2.13
C PHE A 15 2.32 9.13 -2.59
N PHE A 16 2.04 8.18 -1.70
CA PHE A 16 1.99 6.76 -2.06
C PHE A 16 0.92 6.50 -3.12
N TRP A 17 -0.27 7.07 -2.95
CA TRP A 17 -1.36 6.90 -3.92
C TRP A 17 -0.96 7.32 -5.33
N TYR A 18 -0.33 8.49 -5.50
CA TYR A 18 0.03 8.96 -6.83
C TYR A 18 1.32 8.35 -7.38
N SER A 19 2.21 7.87 -6.52
CA SER A 19 3.52 7.36 -6.94
C SER A 19 3.51 5.90 -7.38
N LEU A 20 2.58 5.10 -6.83
CA LEU A 20 2.56 3.65 -7.03
C LEU A 20 1.54 3.23 -8.10
N ILE A 21 1.92 2.21 -8.87
CA ILE A 21 1.11 1.60 -9.93
C ILE A 21 0.98 0.07 -9.73
N GLU A 22 0.16 -0.59 -10.55
CA GLU A 22 0.08 -2.05 -10.53
C GLU A 22 1.43 -2.71 -10.82
N GLY A 23 1.75 -3.75 -10.05
CA GLY A 23 3.02 -4.47 -10.11
C GLY A 23 4.10 -3.95 -9.17
N ASP A 24 3.98 -2.71 -8.66
CA ASP A 24 4.78 -2.23 -7.52
C ASP A 24 4.39 -2.96 -6.25
N GLN A 25 5.21 -2.84 -5.20
CA GLN A 25 4.93 -3.49 -3.92
C GLN A 25 4.83 -2.47 -2.78
N ILE A 26 3.87 -2.68 -1.88
CA ILE A 26 3.70 -1.91 -0.65
C ILE A 26 4.11 -2.72 0.57
N VAL A 27 4.60 -2.05 1.60
CA VAL A 27 4.95 -2.61 2.91
C VAL A 27 4.16 -1.88 3.98
N LEU A 28 3.54 -2.62 4.89
CA LEU A 28 2.71 -2.06 5.96
C LEU A 28 3.52 -1.81 7.24
N ASP A 29 3.20 -0.71 7.92
CA ASP A 29 3.77 -0.32 9.24
C ASP A 29 3.30 -1.27 10.36
N ALA A 30 2.09 -1.81 10.23
CA ALA A 30 1.46 -2.69 11.22
C ALA A 30 0.80 -3.91 10.58
N ASP A 31 0.63 -4.97 11.40
CA ASP A 31 -0.16 -6.13 10.99
C ASP A 31 -1.59 -5.66 10.72
N TYR A 32 -2.16 -6.08 9.60
CA TYR A 32 -3.52 -5.69 9.19
C TYR A 32 -4.51 -6.79 9.55
N PHE A 33 -5.65 -6.39 10.11
CA PHE A 33 -6.69 -7.29 10.58
C PHE A 33 -8.05 -6.88 10.00
N GLU A 34 -8.81 -7.86 9.51
CA GLU A 34 -10.22 -7.72 9.15
C GLU A 34 -11.04 -8.66 10.04
N ASP A 35 -12.10 -8.14 10.66
CA ASP A 35 -12.97 -8.89 11.59
C ASP A 35 -12.20 -9.66 12.70
N GLY A 36 -11.09 -9.09 13.17
CA GLY A 36 -10.23 -9.66 14.21
C GLY A 36 -9.29 -10.78 13.72
N ILE A 37 -9.30 -11.09 12.42
CA ILE A 37 -8.40 -12.06 11.79
C ILE A 37 -7.26 -11.29 11.13
N LYS A 38 -6.02 -11.71 11.38
CA LYS A 38 -4.86 -11.13 10.69
C LYS A 38 -4.90 -11.55 9.22
N VAL A 39 -4.89 -10.58 8.33
CA VAL A 39 -4.94 -10.79 6.88
C VAL A 39 -3.65 -10.35 6.17
N LEU A 40 -2.87 -9.44 6.75
CA LEU A 40 -1.54 -9.07 6.22
C LEU A 40 -0.55 -8.92 7.37
N HIS A 41 0.68 -9.39 7.16
CA HIS A 41 1.83 -9.11 8.00
C HIS A 41 2.44 -7.74 7.73
N LYS A 42 2.86 -7.04 8.78
CA LYS A 42 3.79 -5.90 8.66
C LYS A 42 5.13 -6.32 8.09
N ASN A 43 5.90 -5.37 7.57
CA ASN A 43 7.26 -5.57 7.03
C ASN A 43 7.38 -6.58 5.88
N LYS A 44 6.24 -7.07 5.35
CA LYS A 44 6.19 -7.89 4.15
C LYS A 44 5.76 -7.03 2.97
N ALA A 45 6.39 -7.27 1.83
CA ALA A 45 6.03 -6.60 0.58
C ALA A 45 4.88 -7.34 -0.11
N TYR A 46 3.84 -6.59 -0.49
CA TYR A 46 2.68 -7.09 -1.22
C TYR A 46 2.55 -6.35 -2.54
N GLU A 47 2.42 -7.11 -3.63
CA GLU A 47 2.20 -6.55 -4.95
C GLU A 47 0.85 -5.85 -5.03
N VAL A 48 0.84 -4.62 -5.54
CA VAL A 48 -0.35 -3.86 -5.90
C VAL A 48 -0.93 -4.50 -7.16
N LEU A 49 -2.04 -5.20 -7.01
CA LEU A 49 -2.72 -5.88 -8.12
C LEU A 49 -3.70 -4.96 -8.86
N ALA A 50 -4.27 -4.00 -8.14
CA ALA A 50 -5.16 -2.98 -8.68
C ALA A 50 -5.22 -1.77 -7.75
N LYS A 51 -5.75 -0.67 -8.28
CA LYS A 51 -6.11 0.53 -7.52
C LYS A 51 -7.61 0.76 -7.61
N THR A 52 -8.23 1.07 -6.48
CA THR A 52 -9.65 1.43 -6.42
C THR A 52 -9.82 2.83 -5.89
N GLU A 53 -10.69 3.62 -6.53
CA GLU A 53 -11.04 4.98 -6.13
C GLU A 53 -12.55 5.14 -6.29
N GLN A 54 -13.28 5.00 -5.18
CA GLN A 54 -14.73 5.25 -5.18
C GLN A 54 -15.03 6.73 -4.93
N SER A 55 -14.14 7.41 -4.19
CA SER A 55 -14.12 8.85 -3.98
C SER A 55 -12.70 9.28 -3.58
N ILE A 56 -12.43 10.59 -3.54
CA ILE A 56 -11.14 11.15 -3.10
C ILE A 56 -10.75 10.65 -1.69
N SER A 57 -11.72 10.37 -0.83
CA SER A 57 -11.51 9.87 0.53
C SER A 57 -11.57 8.34 0.66
N ASN A 58 -11.78 7.62 -0.44
CA ASN A 58 -11.96 6.17 -0.46
C ASN A 58 -11.15 5.57 -1.60
N ILE A 59 -9.83 5.65 -1.41
CA ILE A 59 -8.80 5.08 -2.26
C ILE A 59 -8.17 3.87 -1.58
N ALA A 60 -7.84 2.84 -2.35
CA ALA A 60 -7.16 1.66 -1.82
C ALA A 60 -6.30 0.97 -2.87
N PHE A 61 -5.18 0.41 -2.41
CA PHE A 61 -4.42 -0.62 -3.11
C PHE A 61 -5.05 -1.98 -2.86
N ILE A 62 -5.29 -2.74 -3.92
CA ILE A 62 -5.73 -4.13 -3.81
C ILE A 62 -4.49 -5.01 -3.84
N VAL A 63 -4.32 -5.83 -2.80
CA VAL A 63 -3.23 -6.78 -2.67
C VAL A 63 -3.78 -8.17 -2.37
N GLN A 64 -3.00 -9.22 -2.63
CA GLN A 64 -3.36 -10.57 -2.20
C GLN A 64 -2.75 -10.89 -0.84
N SER A 65 -3.58 -11.36 0.09
CA SER A 65 -3.15 -11.87 1.39
C SER A 65 -2.27 -13.10 1.22
N ASP A 66 -1.15 -13.14 1.95
CA ASP A 66 -0.31 -14.32 2.08
C ASP A 66 -0.80 -15.32 3.13
N ILE A 67 -1.83 -14.95 3.90
CA ILE A 67 -2.43 -15.75 4.96
C ILE A 67 -3.71 -16.41 4.47
N THR A 68 -4.61 -15.63 3.87
CA THR A 68 -5.95 -16.08 3.45
C THR A 68 -6.08 -16.30 1.96
N GLU A 69 -5.07 -15.92 1.16
CA GLU A 69 -5.09 -15.92 -0.31
C GLU A 69 -6.16 -15.00 -0.93
N GLN A 70 -6.89 -14.22 -0.11
CA GLN A 70 -7.94 -13.31 -0.55
C GLN A 70 -7.39 -11.95 -0.97
N LEU A 71 -8.18 -11.22 -1.76
CA LEU A 71 -7.88 -9.83 -2.11
C LEU A 71 -8.29 -8.91 -0.95
N ILE A 72 -7.34 -8.10 -0.51
CA ILE A 72 -7.49 -7.17 0.62
C ILE A 72 -7.34 -5.74 0.10
N SER A 73 -8.20 -4.84 0.59
CA SER A 73 -8.14 -3.42 0.26
C SER A 73 -7.33 -2.68 1.32
N VAL A 74 -6.21 -2.10 0.91
CA VAL A 74 -5.27 -1.40 1.80
C VAL A 74 -5.31 0.09 1.50
N HIS A 75 -5.72 0.88 2.48
CA HIS A 75 -5.66 2.34 2.37
C HIS A 75 -4.21 2.82 2.37
N PRO A 76 -3.81 3.80 1.52
CA PRO A 76 -2.42 4.28 1.42
C PRO A 76 -1.81 4.78 2.74
N PHE A 77 -2.65 5.23 3.67
CA PHE A 77 -2.24 5.61 5.04
C PHE A 77 -1.54 4.48 5.82
N LEU A 78 -1.79 3.22 5.47
CA LEU A 78 -1.19 2.06 6.14
C LEU A 78 0.18 1.68 5.57
N VAL A 79 0.61 2.34 4.50
CA VAL A 79 1.86 2.05 3.81
C VAL A 79 3.01 2.77 4.53
N GLU A 80 4.02 2.01 4.92
CA GLU A 80 5.27 2.53 5.49
C GLU A 80 6.33 2.72 4.41
N ASN A 81 6.41 1.78 3.47
CA ASN A 81 7.46 1.73 2.46
C ASN A 81 6.97 1.04 1.18
N TYR A 82 7.74 1.15 0.11
CA TYR A 82 7.40 0.59 -1.20
C TYR A 82 8.63 0.12 -1.98
N LEU A 83 8.40 -0.79 -2.92
CA LEU A 83 9.40 -1.25 -3.87
C LEU A 83 8.84 -1.02 -5.28
N ILE A 84 9.55 -0.22 -6.08
CA ILE A 84 9.19 0.00 -7.48
C ILE A 84 9.58 -1.23 -8.28
N SER A 85 8.61 -1.78 -9.01
CA SER A 85 8.87 -2.86 -9.94
C SER A 85 9.72 -2.33 -11.08
N PRO A 86 10.85 -2.98 -11.45
CA PRO A 86 11.58 -2.61 -12.65
C PRO A 86 10.65 -2.85 -13.83
N VAL A 87 10.05 -1.77 -14.33
CA VAL A 87 9.08 -1.75 -15.42
C VAL A 87 9.54 -2.75 -16.49
N LYS A 88 8.82 -3.87 -16.61
CA LYS A 88 8.90 -4.67 -17.84
C LYS A 88 8.31 -3.78 -18.91
N TYR A 89 9.17 -3.05 -19.63
CA TYR A 89 8.78 -2.38 -20.86
C TYR A 89 7.92 -3.37 -21.66
N ARG A 90 6.62 -3.07 -21.80
CA ARG A 90 5.79 -3.75 -22.78
C ARG A 90 6.39 -3.36 -24.13
N HIS A 91 7.26 -4.21 -24.65
CA HIS A 91 7.53 -4.23 -26.09
C HIS A 91 6.17 -4.47 -26.74
N ASN A 92 5.61 -3.39 -27.28
CA ASN A 92 4.46 -3.43 -28.16
C ASN A 92 4.98 -3.57 -29.59
#